data_AF-A0A3D1BKK3-F1
#
_entry.id   AF-A0A3D1BKK3-F1
#
_cell.length_a   1.000
_cell.length_b   1.000
_cell.length_c   1.000
_cell.angle_alpha   90.00
_cell.angle_beta   90.00
_cell.angle_gamma   90.00
#
_symmetry.space_group_name_H-M   'P 1'
#
loop_
_entity.id
_entity.type
_entity.pdbx_description
1 polymer ?
#
loop_
_entity_poly.entity_id
_entity_poly.type
_entity_poly.pdbx_seq_one_letter_code
_entity_poly.pdbx_strand_id
1 'polypeptide(L)' 'DPGAMRIVKASSDQGPSMKRVMPRAMGRANIIKKRMSHITLVLEESEKLKAKS' A
#
# COMPACT_ATOMS: atom_id res chain seq x y z
N ASP A 1 -19.47 -11.92 -9.43
CA ASP A 1 -18.57 -11.58 -10.54
C ASP A 1 -17.56 -10.53 -10.06
N PRO A 2 -16.24 -10.73 -10.22
CA PRO A 2 -15.23 -9.76 -9.80
C PRO A 2 -15.42 -8.36 -10.44
N GLY A 3 -16.02 -8.27 -11.62
CA GLY A 3 -16.36 -7.01 -12.27
C GLY A 3 -17.51 -6.23 -11.63
N ALA A 4 -18.26 -6.87 -10.72
CA ALA A 4 -19.40 -6.25 -10.02
C ALA A 4 -19.04 -5.54 -8.71
N MET A 5 -17.79 -5.65 -8.25
CA MET A 5 -17.32 -5.04 -7.01
C MET A 5 -16.72 -3.66 -7.26
N ARG A 6 -17.03 -2.71 -6.37
CA ARG A 6 -16.50 -1.34 -6.41
C ARG A 6 -15.66 -1.06 -5.17
N ILE A 7 -14.55 -0.36 -5.35
CA ILE A 7 -13.73 0.13 -4.23
C ILE A 7 -14.45 1.32 -3.57
N VAL A 8 -14.71 1.19 -2.28
CA VAL A 8 -15.38 2.21 -1.45
C VAL A 8 -14.38 2.99 -0.63
N LYS A 9 -13.34 2.31 -0.12
CA LYS A 9 -12.25 2.95 0.60
C LYS A 9 -10.93 2.32 0.21
N ALA A 10 -9.93 3.16 0.01
CA ALA A 10 -8.54 2.77 -0.13
C ALA A 10 -7.70 3.63 0.80
N SER A 11 -6.95 3.02 1.70
CA SER A 11 -5.99 3.70 2.58
C SER A 11 -4.62 3.06 2.51
N SER A 12 -3.58 3.87 2.72
CA SER A 12 -2.19 3.44 2.77
C SER A 12 -1.57 3.97 4.06
N ASP A 13 -1.35 3.09 5.02
CA ASP A 13 -0.76 3.41 6.31
C ASP A 13 0.74 3.14 6.32
N GLN A 14 1.44 3.70 7.31
CA GLN A 14 2.87 3.49 7.45
C GLN A 14 3.16 2.02 7.80
N GLY A 15 4.12 1.42 7.10
CA GLY A 15 4.69 0.13 7.42
C GLY A 15 6.06 0.26 8.09
N PRO A 16 6.65 -0.88 8.52
CA PRO A 16 7.96 -0.85 9.15
C PRO A 16 9.01 -0.33 8.17
N SER A 17 9.89 0.54 8.69
CA SER A 17 11.01 1.08 7.93
C SER A 17 12.29 0.31 8.27
N MET A 18 12.87 -0.31 7.26
CA MET A 18 14.09 -1.09 7.43
C MET A 18 15.33 -0.21 7.24
N LYS A 19 16.27 -0.27 8.19
CA LYS A 19 17.54 0.48 8.13
C LYS A 19 18.60 -0.30 7.34
N ARG A 20 19.35 0.40 6.48
CA ARG A 20 20.53 -0.10 5.78
C ARG A 20 21.64 0.94 5.86
N VAL A 21 22.87 0.49 6.08
CA VAL A 21 24.04 1.36 6.13
C VAL A 21 24.61 1.52 4.72
N MET A 22 24.83 2.75 4.28
CA MET A 22 25.49 3.07 3.03
C MET A 22 26.86 3.68 3.34
N PRO A 23 27.97 3.03 2.94
CA PRO A 23 29.32 3.58 3.13
C PRO A 23 29.50 4.84 2.27
N ARG A 24 30.25 5.81 2.79
CA ARG A 24 30.59 7.08 2.14
C ARG A 24 32.09 7.39 2.32
N ALA A 25 32.58 8.34 1.54
CA ALA A 25 33.95 8.83 1.67
C ALA A 25 34.27 9.33 3.09
N MET A 26 35.55 9.35 3.44
CA MET A 26 36.06 9.79 4.76
C MET A 26 35.55 8.94 5.94
N GLY A 27 35.35 7.62 5.74
CA GLY A 27 34.91 6.70 6.80
C GLY A 27 33.50 6.95 7.32
N ARG A 28 32.68 7.70 6.56
CA ARG A 28 31.31 8.06 6.95
C ARG A 28 30.31 6.98 6.56
N ALA A 29 29.22 6.90 7.30
CA ALA A 29 28.15 5.95 7.05
C ALA A 29 26.79 6.64 7.19
N ASN A 30 25.98 6.60 6.13
CA ASN A 30 24.62 7.14 6.15
C ASN A 30 23.60 6.00 6.29
N ILE A 31 22.45 6.30 6.89
CA ILE A 31 21.35 5.33 7.04
C ILE A 31 20.33 5.54 5.91
N ILE A 32 20.17 4.55 5.05
CA ILE A 32 19.05 4.46 4.12
C ILE A 32 17.87 3.80 4.87
N LYS A 33 16.71 4.44 4.84
CA LYS A 33 15.44 3.86 5.32
C LYS A 33 14.66 3.32 4.13
N LYS A 34 14.52 2.01 4.03
CA LYS A 34 13.60 1.36 3.09
C LYS A 34 12.20 1.36 3.72
N ARG A 35 11.37 2.32 3.31
CA ARG A 35 10.00 2.50 3.82
C ARG A 35 9.07 1.51 3.13
N MET A 36 8.18 0.89 3.89
CA MET A 36 7.07 0.09 3.37
C MET A 36 5.75 0.69 3.83
N SER A 37 4.64 0.32 3.21
CA SER A 37 3.28 0.71 3.61
C SER A 37 2.38 -0.50 3.72
N HIS A 38 1.33 -0.36 4.53
CA HIS A 38 0.21 -1.31 4.57
C HIS A 38 -0.96 -0.72 3.79
N ILE A 39 -1.44 -1.45 2.78
CA ILE A 39 -2.55 -1.02 1.93
C ILE A 39 -3.81 -1.75 2.36
N THR A 40 -4.87 -1.00 2.66
CA THR A 40 -6.18 -1.55 3.02
C THR A 40 -7.20 -1.10 1.99
N LEU A 41 -7.93 -2.07 1.42
CA LEU A 41 -8.98 -1.85 0.44
C LEU A 41 -10.31 -2.39 0.98
N VAL A 42 -11.35 -1.58 0.88
CA VAL A 42 -12.74 -1.97 1.21
C VAL A 42 -13.54 -1.97 -0.08
N LEU A 43 -14.15 -3.12 -0.38
CA LEU A 43 -14.97 -3.34 -1.57
C LEU A 43 -16.44 -3.49 -1.16
N GLU A 44 -17.34 -2.95 -1.97
CA GLU A 44 -18.78 -3.19 -1.86
C GLU A 44 -19.34 -3.69 -3.20
N GLU A 45 -20.46 -4.40 -3.15
CA GLU A 45 -21.17 -4.83 -4.35
C GLU A 45 -21.87 -3.63 -4.99
N SER A 46 -21.65 -3.42 -6.28
CA SER A 46 -22.34 -2.35 -7.01
C SER A 46 -23.77 -2.77 -7.37
N GLU A 47 -24.76 -2.00 -6.92
CA GLU A 47 -26.19 -2.25 -7.20
C GLU A 47 -26.53 -2.27 -8.69
N LYS A 48 -25.70 -1.61 -9.52
CA LYS A 48 -25.91 -1.50 -10.98
C LYS A 48 -25.93 -2.85 -11.71
N LEU A 49 -25.46 -3.93 -11.10
CA LEU A 49 -25.48 -5.29 -11.67
C LEU A 49 -26.53 -6.22 -11.04
N LYS A 50 -27.15 -5.84 -9.91
CA LYS A 50 -28.27 -6.62 -9.30
C LYS A 50 -29.57 -6.47 -10.07
N ALA A 51 -29.75 -5.37 -10.81
CA ALA A 51 -30.96 -5.12 -11.61
C ALA A 51 -30.99 -5.85 -12.97
N LYS A 52 -30.03 -6.74 -13.26
CA LYS A 52 -29.91 -7.48 -14.54
C LYS A 52 -30.03 -9.01 -14.41
N SER A 53 -30.26 -9.54 -13.21
CA SER A 53 -30.49 -10.97 -12.96
C SER A 53 -31.95 -11.27 -12.71
#